data_AF-A0A524HC59-F1
#
_entry.id   AF-A0A524HC59-F1
#
_cell.length_a   1.000
_cell.length_b   1.000
_cell.length_c   1.000
_cell.angle_alpha   90.00
_cell.angle_beta   90.00
_cell.angle_gamma   90.00
#
_symmetry.space_group_name_H-M   'P 1'
#
loop_
_entity.id
_entity.type
_entity.pdbx_description
1 polymer ?
#
loop_
_entity_poly.entity_id
_entity_poly.type
_entity_poly.pdbx_seq_one_letter_code
_entity_poly.pdbx_strand_id
1 'polypeptide(L)' 'MGGPLPTAIVTDSTSDIPNELLQKHHIFQVAVDLNLENKTY' A
#
# COMPACT_ATOMS: atom_id res chain seq x y z
N MET A 1 -14.84 -3.03 -28.39
CA MET A 1 -13.88 -4.01 -27.85
C MET A 1 -13.47 -3.52 -26.47
N GLY A 2 -13.78 -4.26 -25.41
CA GLY A 2 -13.32 -3.93 -24.05
C GLY A 2 -11.97 -4.57 -23.83
N GLY A 3 -10.90 -3.76 -23.80
CA GLY A 3 -9.59 -4.24 -23.35
C GLY A 3 -9.63 -4.65 -21.87
N PRO A 4 -8.64 -5.41 -21.39
CA PRO A 4 -8.55 -5.72 -19.97
C PRO A 4 -8.50 -4.43 -19.15
N LEU A 5 -9.29 -4.38 -18.07
CA LEU A 5 -9.28 -3.25 -17.15
C LEU A 5 -7.90 -3.17 -16.49
N PRO A 6 -7.37 -1.95 -16.26
CA PRO A 6 -6.09 -1.78 -15.59
C PRO A 6 -6.13 -2.46 -14.20
N THR A 7 -5.10 -3.24 -13.90
CA THR A 7 -4.94 -3.93 -12.62
C THR A 7 -3.98 -3.16 -11.74
N ALA A 8 -4.34 -2.94 -10.48
CA ALA A 8 -3.49 -2.27 -9.49
C ALA A 8 -2.75 -3.29 -8.62
N ILE A 9 -1.55 -2.92 -8.16
CA ILE A 9 -0.79 -3.67 -7.15
C ILE A 9 -1.02 -2.97 -5.81
N VAL A 10 -1.44 -3.73 -4.80
CA VAL A 10 -1.75 -3.23 -3.47
C VAL A 10 -1.00 -4.05 -2.43
N THR A 11 -0.43 -3.38 -1.43
CA THR A 11 0.31 -3.98 -0.31
C THR A 11 -0.10 -3.31 1.00
N ASP A 12 0.28 -3.89 2.13
CA ASP A 12 0.14 -3.24 3.44
C ASP A 12 1.45 -2.59 3.93
N SER A 13 1.37 -1.81 5.01
CA SER A 13 2.53 -1.16 5.62
C SER A 13 3.50 -2.12 6.32
N THR A 14 3.14 -3.39 6.52
CA THR A 14 4.02 -4.39 7.16
C THR A 14 5.08 -4.96 6.21
N SER A 15 4.93 -4.69 4.91
CA SER A 15 5.85 -5.17 3.86
C SER A 15 7.16 -4.38 3.78
N ASP A 16 7.31 -3.30 4.56
CA ASP A 16 8.54 -2.49 4.69
C ASP A 16 9.18 -2.08 3.34
N ILE A 17 8.33 -1.67 2.38
CA ILE A 17 8.77 -1.23 1.06
C ILE A 17 9.14 0.27 1.13
N PRO A 18 10.36 0.66 0.71
CA PRO A 18 10.74 2.06 0.62
C PRO A 18 9.78 2.88 -0.26
N ASN A 19 9.41 4.08 0.19
CA ASN A 19 8.49 4.98 -0.52
C ASN A 19 8.90 5.26 -1.97
N GLU A 20 10.20 5.33 -2.26
CA GLU A 20 10.72 5.52 -3.61
C GLU A 20 10.31 4.39 -4.55
N LEU A 21 10.31 3.14 -4.07
CA LEU A 21 9.89 1.97 -4.84
C LEU A 21 8.38 1.93 -5.03
N LEU A 22 7.60 2.30 -4.01
CA LEU A 22 6.15 2.41 -4.12
C LEU A 22 5.74 3.38 -5.24
N GLN A 23 6.37 4.57 -5.27
CA GLN A 23 6.11 5.58 -6.29
C GLN A 23 6.58 5.14 -7.68
N LYS A 24 7.80 4.59 -7.77
CA LYS A 24 8.40 4.13 -9.02
C LYS A 24 7.57 3.03 -9.70
N HIS A 25 6.96 2.16 -8.91
CA HIS A 25 6.22 0.99 -9.40
C HIS A 25 4.70 1.14 -9.34
N HIS A 26 4.19 2.32 -8.96
CA HIS A 26 2.75 2.57 -8.77
C HIS A 26 2.07 1.52 -7.86
N ILE A 27 2.74 1.17 -6.76
CA ILE A 27 2.23 0.25 -5.75
C ILE A 27 1.47 1.08 -4.71
N PHE A 28 0.20 0.73 -4.48
CA PHE A 28 -0.61 1.35 -3.45
C PHE A 28 -0.36 0.65 -2.12
N GLN A 29 -0.13 1.42 -1.07
CA GLN A 29 0.05 0.88 0.28
C GLN A 29 -1.14 1.25 1.17
N VAL A 30 -1.64 0.26 1.91
CA VAL A 30 -2.66 0.41 2.94
C VAL A 30 -1.97 0.44 4.30
N ALA A 31 -2.22 1.48 5.09
CA ALA A 31 -1.69 1.56 6.45
C ALA A 31 -2.40 0.54 7.36
N VAL A 32 -1.62 -0.15 8.17
CA VAL A 32 -2.11 -0.97 9.29
C VAL A 32 -2.02 -0.14 10.56
N ASP A 33 -3.13 -0.07 11.29
CA ASP A 33 -3.22 0.65 12.56
C ASP A 33 -2.33 -0.02 13.62
N LEU A 34 -1.49 0.78 14.28
CA LEU A 34 -0.76 0.35 15.46
C LEU A 34 -1.45 0.90 16.71
N ASN A 35 -2.09 0.02 17.47
CA ASN A 35 -2.72 0.38 18.75
C ASN A 35 -1.75 0.17 19.91
N LEU A 36 -1.39 1.25 20.59
CA LEU A 36 -0.56 1.24 21.81
C LEU A 36 -1.33 1.94 22.94
N GLU A 37 -1.68 1.17 23.96
CA GLU A 37 -2.51 1.60 25.08
C GLU A 37 -3.84 2.21 24.60
N ASN A 38 -3.99 3.53 24.66
CA ASN A 38 -5.18 4.27 24.26
C ASN A 38 -4.95 5.18 23.05
N LYS A 39 -3.93 4.87 22.23
CA LYS A 39 -3.59 5.62 21.01
C LYS A 39 -3.47 4.71 19.80
N THR A 40 -3.94 5.21 18.66
CA THR A 40 -3.80 4.58 17.34
C THR A 40 -2.80 5.41 16.53
N TYR A 41 -1.83 4.74 15.93
CA TYR A 41 -0.79 5.30 15.07
C TYR A 41 -0.94 4.77 13.65
#